data_AF-A0A9D4PJG7-F1
#
_entry.id   AF-A0A9D4PJG7-F1
#
_cell.length_a   1.000
_cell.length_b   1.000
_cell.length_c   1.000
_cell.angle_alpha   90.00
_cell.angle_beta   90.00
_cell.angle_gamma   90.00
#
_symmetry.space_group_name_H-M   'P 1'
#
loop_
_entity.id
_entity.type
_entity.pdbx_description
1 polymer ?
#
loop_
_entity_poly.entity_id
_entity_poly.type
_entity_poly.pdbx_seq_one_letter_code
_entity_poly.pdbx_strand_id
1 'polypeptide(L)'
;MHSDVANSGTSRVAEGVVASLRHMHRRDVTEIMVSASRVHRDSIEEPAFLPGSDRKMAAMLQRPLKCGTRAGRGHFLFIGVRMLGKPTMRCAPRLQYWRKLRDRATRDGTSMCTLL
;
A
#
# COMPACT_ATOMS: atom_id res chain seq x y z
N MET A 1 29.36 21.21 0.11
CA MET A 1 27.96 21.05 0.53
C MET A 1 27.34 19.99 -0.37
N HIS A 2 27.54 18.71 -0.05
CA HIS A 2 26.85 17.62 -0.72
C HIS A 2 25.51 17.43 0.00
N SER A 3 24.42 17.80 -0.68
CA SER A 3 23.08 17.48 -0.22
C SER A 3 22.89 15.98 -0.34
N ASP A 4 23.10 15.26 0.76
CA ASP A 4 22.61 13.90 0.89
C ASP A 4 21.10 13.93 0.67
N VAL A 5 20.64 13.28 -0.39
CA VAL A 5 19.23 13.05 -0.68
C VAL A 5 18.70 12.12 0.41
N ALA A 6 18.29 12.73 1.52
CA ALA A 6 17.75 12.05 2.67
C ALA A 6 16.48 11.26 2.27
N ASN A 7 16.60 9.94 2.31
CA ASN A 7 15.58 9.03 2.84
C ASN A 7 14.12 9.21 2.32
N SER A 8 13.89 9.37 1.03
CA SER A 8 12.52 9.53 0.45
C SER A 8 11.77 8.20 0.19
N GLY A 9 12.26 7.08 0.72
CA GLY A 9 11.84 5.71 0.34
C GLY A 9 11.05 4.92 1.38
N THR A 10 10.42 5.55 2.38
CA THR A 10 9.73 4.79 3.43
C THR A 10 8.53 4.01 2.87
N SER A 11 8.52 2.71 3.16
CA SER A 11 7.41 1.84 2.79
C SER A 11 6.15 2.23 3.56
N ARG A 12 5.01 2.13 2.88
CA ARG A 12 3.68 2.39 3.41
C ARG A 12 2.92 1.09 3.45
N VAL A 13 2.34 0.79 4.59
CA VAL A 13 1.68 -0.51 4.82
C VAL A 13 0.33 -0.27 5.48
N ALA A 14 -0.72 -0.80 4.88
CA ALA A 14 -2.07 -0.70 5.41
C ALA A 14 -2.92 -1.93 5.06
N GLU A 15 -3.84 -2.29 5.94
CA GLU A 15 -4.91 -3.25 5.66
C GLU A 15 -6.15 -2.50 5.19
N GLY A 16 -6.88 -3.07 4.22
CA GLY A 16 -8.10 -2.45 3.77
C GLY A 16 -8.76 -3.16 2.60
N VAL A 17 -9.63 -2.43 1.91
CA VAL A 17 -10.33 -2.87 0.70
C VAL A 17 -10.08 -1.92 -0.46
N VAL A 18 -10.23 -2.41 -1.69
CA VAL A 18 -10.29 -1.55 -2.87
C VAL A 18 -11.69 -0.94 -2.94
N ALA A 19 -11.79 0.37 -2.78
CA ALA A 19 -13.05 1.11 -2.90
C ALA A 19 -13.41 1.38 -4.37
N SER A 20 -12.41 1.75 -5.19
CA SER A 20 -12.59 1.92 -6.62
C SER A 20 -11.28 1.73 -7.37
N LEU A 21 -11.37 1.47 -8.67
CA LEU A 21 -10.23 1.29 -9.56
C LEU A 21 -10.51 2.00 -10.88
N ARG A 22 -9.54 2.75 -11.38
CA ARG A 22 -9.68 3.55 -12.60
C ARG A 22 -8.41 3.46 -13.45
N HIS A 23 -8.55 3.02 -14.71
CA HIS A 23 -7.44 3.00 -15.66
C HIS A 23 -7.26 4.38 -16.31
N MET A 24 -6.05 4.93 -16.24
CA MET A 24 -5.68 6.24 -16.76
C MET A 24 -4.72 6.04 -17.94
N HIS A 25 -5.24 5.69 -19.11
CA HIS A 25 -4.43 5.37 -20.29
C HIS A 25 -3.44 6.49 -20.67
N ARG A 26 -3.86 7.76 -20.60
CA ARG A 26 -2.96 8.91 -20.88
C ARG A 26 -1.75 9.00 -19.95
N ARG A 27 -1.80 8.39 -18.76
CA ARG A 27 -0.74 8.42 -17.74
C ARG A 27 -0.08 7.05 -17.56
N ASP A 28 -0.49 6.03 -18.32
CA ASP A 28 -0.03 4.64 -18.18
C ASP A 28 -0.08 4.07 -16.75
N VAL A 29 -1.08 4.50 -15.97
CA VAL A 29 -1.31 4.04 -14.60
C VAL A 29 -2.74 3.58 -14.37
N THR A 30 -2.90 2.73 -13.37
CA THR A 30 -4.16 2.43 -12.72
C THR A 30 -4.18 3.16 -11.38
N GLU A 31 -5.19 3.99 -11.16
CA GLU A 31 -5.48 4.59 -9.87
C GLU A 31 -6.39 3.66 -9.07
N ILE A 32 -6.01 3.41 -7.82
CA ILE A 32 -6.66 2.45 -6.94
C ILE A 32 -7.00 3.22 -5.66
N MET A 33 -8.28 3.47 -5.45
CA MET A 33 -8.77 4.07 -4.21
C MET A 33 -8.85 2.97 -3.17
N VAL A 34 -8.10 3.12 -2.08
CA VAL A 34 -8.06 2.20 -0.96
C VAL A 34 -8.79 2.82 0.22
N SER A 35 -9.69 2.06 0.84
CA SER A 35 -10.21 2.37 2.17
C SER A 35 -9.49 1.47 3.18
N ALA A 36 -8.66 2.09 4.02
CA ALA A 36 -7.86 1.40 5.01
C ALA A 36 -8.67 1.20 6.30
N SER A 37 -8.71 -0.05 6.76
CA SER A 37 -9.19 -0.41 8.10
C SER A 37 -8.12 -0.23 9.16
N ARG A 38 -6.84 -0.35 8.78
CA ARG A 38 -5.70 -0.14 9.68
C ARG A 38 -4.48 0.32 8.89
N VAL A 39 -3.86 1.42 9.30
CA VAL A 39 -2.58 1.89 8.74
C VAL A 39 -1.48 1.44 9.70
N HIS A 40 -0.56 0.62 9.21
CA HIS A 40 0.57 0.08 9.98
C HIS A 40 1.79 0.97 9.90
N ARG A 41 2.01 1.58 8.73
CA ARG A 41 3.13 2.48 8.47
C ARG A 41 2.74 3.49 7.41
N ASP A 42 2.99 4.76 7.69
CA ASP A 42 2.92 5.86 6.71
C ASP A 42 3.97 6.92 7.05
N SER A 43 4.21 7.85 6.13
CA SER A 43 5.04 9.03 6.38
C SER A 43 4.24 10.08 7.15
N ILE A 44 4.88 10.73 8.12
CA ILE A 44 4.30 11.86 8.86
C ILE A 44 4.33 13.14 8.00
N GLU A 45 5.44 13.38 7.30
CA GLU A 45 5.63 14.58 6.47
C GLU A 45 4.80 14.54 5.18
N GLU A 46 4.67 13.34 4.60
CA GLU A 46 3.97 13.14 3.34
C GLU A 46 3.06 11.90 3.42
N PRO A 47 1.97 11.95 4.20
CA PRO A 47 1.06 10.82 4.33
C PRO A 47 0.43 10.46 2.99
N ALA A 48 0.27 9.17 2.73
CA ALA A 48 -0.56 8.70 1.62
C ALA A 48 -1.99 8.43 2.06
N PHE A 49 -2.17 8.01 3.31
CA PHE A 49 -3.45 7.72 3.91
C PHE A 49 -3.94 8.96 4.66
N LEU A 50 -5.07 9.50 4.23
CA LEU A 50 -5.72 10.68 4.81
C LEU A 50 -7.11 10.32 5.31
N PRO A 51 -7.71 11.08 6.26
CA PRO A 51 -9.10 10.86 6.67
C PRO A 51 -10.06 10.93 5.47
N GLY A 52 -10.89 9.90 5.29
CA GLY A 52 -11.95 9.83 4.28
C GLY A 52 -13.34 10.14 4.85
N SER A 53 -14.38 10.04 4.00
CA SER A 53 -15.77 10.36 4.35
C SER A 53 -16.33 9.55 5.52
N ASP A 54 -15.92 8.28 5.63
CA ASP A 54 -16.52 7.32 6.57
C ASP A 54 -15.68 7.16 7.85
N ARG A 55 -14.92 8.19 8.25
CA ARG A 55 -13.92 8.14 9.36
C ARG A 55 -12.83 7.07 9.19
N LYS A 56 -12.77 6.41 8.03
CA LYS A 56 -11.70 5.49 7.63
C LYS A 56 -10.62 6.28 6.91
N MET A 57 -9.38 5.85 7.09
CA MET A 57 -8.27 6.39 6.32
C MET A 57 -8.39 5.93 4.86
N ALA A 58 -8.07 6.78 3.91
CA ALA A 58 -8.14 6.49 2.48
C ALA A 58 -6.88 6.94 1.76
N ALA A 59 -6.50 6.22 0.72
CA ALA A 59 -5.36 6.57 -0.13
C ALA A 59 -5.69 6.31 -1.60
N MET A 60 -5.26 7.22 -2.46
CA MET A 60 -5.22 6.97 -3.90
C MET A 60 -3.82 6.49 -4.28
N LEU A 61 -3.70 5.20 -4.56
CA LEU A 61 -2.46 4.56 -4.96
C LEU A 61 -2.39 4.41 -6.48
N GLN A 62 -1.20 4.58 -7.04
CA GLN A 62 -0.94 4.33 -8.45
C GLN A 62 -0.27 2.97 -8.66
N ARG A 63 -0.48 2.35 -9.81
CA ARG A 63 0.26 1.17 -10.27
C ARG A 63 0.38 1.22 -11.78
N PRO A 64 1.54 0.90 -12.39
CA PRO A 64 1.67 0.91 -13.85
C PRO A 64 0.60 0.06 -14.52
N LEU A 65 0.02 0.56 -15.60
CA LEU A 65 -1.08 -0.11 -16.31
C LEU A 65 -0.67 -1.49 -16.84
N LYS A 66 0.58 -1.63 -17.29
CA LYS A 66 1.18 -2.89 -17.76
C LYS A 66 1.16 -4.03 -16.73
N CYS A 67 0.98 -3.71 -15.45
CA CYS A 67 0.88 -4.72 -14.40
C CYS A 67 -0.51 -5.38 -14.31
N GLY A 68 -1.47 -4.99 -15.17
CA GLY A 68 -2.75 -5.66 -15.33
C GLY A 68 -3.61 -5.69 -14.08
N THR A 69 -3.58 -4.63 -13.26
CA THR A 69 -4.32 -4.56 -11.99
C THR A 69 -5.82 -4.75 -12.25
N ARG A 70 -6.45 -5.67 -11.50
CA ARG A 70 -7.90 -5.90 -11.55
C ARG A 70 -8.53 -5.59 -10.20
N ALA A 71 -9.77 -5.11 -10.22
CA ALA A 71 -10.53 -4.90 -9.00
C ALA A 71 -10.82 -6.27 -8.36
N GLY A 72 -10.16 -6.55 -7.25
CA GLY A 72 -10.40 -7.76 -6.47
C GLY A 72 -11.32 -7.45 -5.29
N ARG A 73 -12.36 -8.28 -5.09
CA ARG A 73 -13.12 -8.26 -3.84
C ARG A 73 -12.30 -8.80 -2.69
N GLY A 74 -12.55 -8.32 -1.47
CA GLY A 74 -11.97 -8.82 -0.22
C GLY A 74 -10.99 -7.86 0.43
N HIS A 75 -10.31 -8.35 1.47
CA HIS A 75 -9.33 -7.57 2.23
C HIS A 75 -7.91 -7.85 1.76
N PHE A 76 -7.10 -6.80 1.73
CA PHE A 76 -5.73 -6.82 1.25
C PHE A 76 -4.79 -6.16 2.25
N LEU A 77 -3.53 -6.58 2.23
CA LEU A 77 -2.44 -5.81 2.80
C LEU A 77 -1.80 -5.00 1.67
N PHE A 78 -2.04 -3.69 1.64
CA PHE A 78 -1.44 -2.80 0.67
C PHE A 78 -0.04 -2.42 1.11
N ILE A 79 0.93 -2.65 0.24
CA ILE A 79 2.32 -2.26 0.43
C ILE A 79 2.70 -1.33 -0.71
N GLY A 80 3.11 -0.11 -0.35
CA GLY A 80 3.46 0.94 -1.29
C GLY A 80 4.72 1.69 -0.90
N VAL A 81 5.16 2.56 -1.79
CA VAL A 81 6.26 3.51 -1.61
C VAL A 81 5.85 4.82 -2.26
N ARG A 82 6.58 5.91 -1.98
CA ARG A 82 6.47 7.11 -2.81
C ARG A 82 7.46 6.98 -3.96
N MET A 83 6.98 7.11 -5.20
CA MET A 83 7.83 7.18 -6.38
C MET A 83 7.50 8.47 -7.12
N LEU A 84 8.52 9.32 -7.32
CA LEU A 84 8.38 10.62 -7.98
C LEU A 84 7.24 11.47 -7.39
N GLY A 85 7.17 11.56 -6.06
CA GLY A 85 6.14 12.31 -5.36
C GLY A 85 4.76 11.67 -5.34
N LYS A 86 4.56 10.47 -5.93
CA LYS A 86 3.25 9.80 -5.99
C LYS A 86 3.21 8.53 -5.12
N PRO A 87 2.17 8.34 -4.29
CA PRO A 87 1.93 7.07 -3.62
C PRO A 87 1.72 5.96 -4.65
N THR A 88 2.64 4.99 -4.68
CA THR A 88 2.63 3.91 -5.67
C THR A 88 2.59 2.57 -4.98
N MET A 89 1.64 1.73 -5.38
CA MET A 89 1.46 0.39 -4.88
C MET A 89 2.53 -0.54 -5.49
N ARG A 90 3.28 -1.25 -4.63
CA ARG A 90 4.16 -2.35 -5.04
C ARG A 90 3.40 -3.66 -5.11
N CYS A 91 2.73 -4.04 -4.02
CA CYS A 91 1.95 -5.27 -3.95
C CYS A 91 0.73 -5.13 -3.05
N ALA A 92 -0.23 -6.04 -3.24
CA ALA A 92 -1.45 -6.13 -2.46
C ALA A 92 -1.90 -7.60 -2.31
N PRO A 93 -1.17 -8.43 -1.53
CA PRO A 93 -1.62 -9.79 -1.25
C PRO A 93 -2.98 -9.78 -0.53
N ARG A 94 -3.78 -10.83 -0.73
CA ARG A 94 -4.97 -11.06 0.09
C ARG A 94 -4.56 -11.20 1.55
N LEU A 95 -5.23 -10.46 2.42
CA LEU A 95 -4.87 -10.36 3.84
C LEU A 95 -4.84 -11.73 4.54
N GLN A 96 -5.80 -12.61 4.23
CA GLN A 96 -5.83 -13.97 4.77
C GLN A 96 -4.59 -14.80 4.39
N TYR A 97 -4.08 -14.62 3.18
CA TYR A 97 -2.92 -15.38 2.69
C TYR A 97 -1.65 -14.84 3.33
N TRP A 98 -1.54 -13.51 3.41
CA TRP A 98 -0.45 -12.85 4.12
C TRP A 98 -0.38 -13.31 5.59
N ARG A 99 -1.50 -13.32 6.32
CA ARG A 99 -1.54 -13.78 7.71
C ARG A 99 -1.05 -15.23 7.84
N LYS A 100 -1.52 -16.14 6.99
CA LYS A 100 -1.03 -17.54 6.97
C LYS A 100 0.48 -17.63 6.77
N LEU A 101 1.04 -16.85 5.83
CA LEU A 101 2.49 -16.82 5.58
C LEU A 101 3.27 -16.26 6.78
N ARG A 102 2.82 -15.13 7.33
CA ARG A 102 3.40 -14.51 8.52
C ARG A 102 3.38 -15.49 9.69
N ASP A 103 2.24 -16.06 10.01
CA ASP A 103 2.08 -16.94 11.17
C ASP A 103 2.93 -18.20 11.03
N ARG A 104 3.11 -18.71 9.80
CA ARG A 104 4.09 -19.78 9.52
C ARG A 104 5.51 -19.30 9.81
N ALA A 105 5.94 -18.17 9.22
CA ALA A 105 7.29 -17.65 9.45
C ALA A 105 7.58 -17.35 10.93
N THR A 106 6.58 -16.90 11.69
CA THR A 106 6.68 -16.72 13.15
C THR A 106 6.87 -18.05 13.88
N ARG A 107 6.07 -19.08 13.55
CA ARG A 107 6.23 -20.42 14.16
C ARG A 107 7.58 -21.06 13.83
N ASP A 108 8.05 -20.86 12.61
CA ASP A 108 9.31 -21.43 12.13
C ASP A 108 10.54 -20.63 12.63
N GLY A 109 10.35 -19.53 13.37
CA GLY A 109 11.42 -18.66 13.84
C GLY A 109 12.17 -17.90 12.73
N THR A 110 11.63 -17.87 11.51
CA THR A 110 12.23 -17.25 10.32
C THR A 110 11.74 -15.82 10.08
N SER A 111 10.76 -15.36 10.86
CA SER A 111 10.25 -13.99 10.81
C SER A 111 11.30 -13.00 11.36
N MET A 112 11.92 -12.22 10.46
CA MET A 112 12.86 -11.16 10.88
C MET A 112 12.17 -9.92 11.47
N CYS A 113 10.87 -9.71 11.17
CA CYS A 113 10.10 -8.57 11.67
C CYS A 113 8.63 -8.94 11.85
N THR A 114 8.01 -8.46 12.94
CA THR A 114 6.61 -8.74 13.24
C THR A 114 5.73 -7.57 12.78
N LEU A 115 4.96 -7.77 11.72
CA LEU A 115 3.87 -6.87 11.33
C LEU A 115 2.65 -7.23 12.19
N LEU A 116 2.60 -6.65 13.39
CA LEU A 116 1.57 -6.83 14.41
C LEU A 116 0.26 -6.18 13.98
#